data_AF-A0A957N8A2-F1
#
_entry.id   AF-A0A957N8A2-F1
#
_cell.length_a   1.000
_cell.length_b   1.000
_cell.length_c   1.000
_cell.angle_alpha   90.00
_cell.angle_beta   90.00
_cell.angle_gamma   90.00
#
_symmetry.space_group_name_H-M   'P 1'
#
loop_
_entity.id
_entity.type
_entity.pdbx_description
1 polymer ?
#
loop_
_entity_poly.entity_id
_entity_poly.type
_entity_poly.pdbx_seq_one_letter_code
_entity_poly.pdbx_strand_id
1 'polypeptide(L)' 'MRAEQTTTPTEKLAEAIRQACLEAALTAYETARADGLCHEGAWECAIDAMRAVKLEELIKQAGAGVSDR' A
#
# COMPACT_ATOMS: atom_id res chain seq x y z
N MET A 1 26.23 -15.49 -6.19
CA MET A 1 26.25 -14.96 -4.81
C MET A 1 25.78 -13.51 -4.88
N ARG A 2 24.49 -13.23 -4.62
CA ARG A 2 23.97 -11.85 -4.59
C ARG A 2 24.21 -11.33 -3.18
N ALA A 3 24.89 -10.19 -3.06
CA ALA A 3 25.16 -9.52 -1.80
C ALA A 3 23.87 -9.30 -1.00
N GLU A 4 23.89 -9.61 0.30
CA GLU A 4 22.89 -9.17 1.27
C GLU A 4 22.65 -7.66 1.07
N GLN A 5 21.47 -7.30 0.55
CA GLN A 5 21.04 -5.91 0.48
C GLN A 5 20.48 -5.54 1.86
N THR A 6 21.25 -4.80 2.63
CA THR A 6 20.82 -4.28 3.94
C THR A 6 19.82 -3.14 3.71
N THR A 7 18.53 -3.45 3.59
CA THR A 7 17.46 -2.45 3.45
C THR A 7 17.30 -1.65 4.74
N THR A 8 17.42 -0.32 4.64
CA THR A 8 17.24 0.63 5.75
C THR A 8 15.79 0.65 6.23
N PRO A 9 15.52 1.09 7.49
CA PRO A 9 14.16 1.20 8.01
C PRO A 9 13.23 2.07 7.14
N THR A 10 13.77 3.16 6.57
CA THR A 10 13.00 4.04 5.68
C THR A 10 12.64 3.36 4.37
N GLU A 11 13.55 2.58 3.77
CA GLU A 11 13.26 1.81 2.56
C GLU A 11 12.22 0.71 2.83
N LYS A 12 12.26 0.06 4.00
CA LYS A 12 11.23 -0.91 4.40
C LYS A 12 9.85 -0.25 4.57
N LEU A 13 9.80 0.93 5.17
CA LEU A 13 8.55 1.70 5.31
C LEU A 13 8.02 2.14 3.94
N ALA A 14 8.88 2.68 3.07
CA ALA A 14 8.49 3.08 1.72
C ALA A 14 7.91 1.91 0.93
N GLU A 15 8.52 0.73 1.05
CA GLU A 15 8.04 -0.49 0.42
C GLU A 15 6.70 -0.96 1.01
N ALA A 16 6.52 -0.89 2.33
CA ALA A 16 5.26 -1.22 2.98
C ALA A 16 4.12 -0.28 2.54
N ILE A 17 4.39 1.03 2.44
CA ILE A 17 3.42 2.01 1.92
C ILE A 17 3.07 1.68 0.47
N ARG A 18 4.08 1.42 -0.37
CA ARG A 18 3.85 1.05 -1.77
C ARG A 18 2.97 -0.19 -1.89
N GLN A 19 3.24 -1.21 -1.10
CA GLN A 19 2.47 -2.45 -1.10
C GLN A 19 1.01 -2.21 -0.66
N ALA A 20 0.80 -1.43 0.41
CA ALA A 20 -0.54 -1.09 0.88
C ALA A 20 -1.37 -0.35 -0.18
N CYS A 21 -0.76 0.60 -0.90
CA CYS A 21 -1.42 1.29 -2.02
C CYS A 21 -1.78 0.33 -3.16
N LEU A 22 -0.86 -0.55 -3.56
CA LEU A 22 -1.11 -1.51 -4.64
C LEU A 22 -2.21 -2.50 -4.28
N GLU A 23 -2.20 -3.02 -3.06
CA GLU A 23 -3.22 -3.94 -2.57
C GLU A 23 -4.60 -3.29 -2.54
N ALA A 24 -4.71 -2.07 -1.98
CA ALA A 24 -5.95 -1.32 -1.96
C ALA A 24 -6.53 -1.09 -3.37
N ALA A 25 -5.67 -0.71 -4.33
CA ALA A 25 -6.10 -0.48 -5.71
C ALA A 25 -6.60 -1.77 -6.38
N LEU A 26 -5.82 -2.86 -6.26
CA LEU A 26 -6.14 -4.15 -6.88
C LEU A 26 -7.43 -4.72 -6.31
N THR A 27 -7.58 -4.76 -4.99
CA THR A 27 -8.78 -5.27 -4.34
C THR A 27 -10.02 -4.48 -4.75
N ALA A 28 -9.96 -3.15 -4.75
CA ALA A 28 -11.09 -2.31 -5.12
C ALA A 28 -11.45 -2.46 -6.61
N TYR A 29 -10.46 -2.51 -7.50
CA TYR A 29 -10.69 -2.76 -8.92
C TYR A 29 -11.37 -4.12 -9.15
N GLU A 30 -10.82 -5.19 -8.59
CA GLU A 30 -11.33 -6.55 -8.74
C GLU A 30 -12.75 -6.68 -8.17
N THR A 31 -13.01 -6.08 -7.02
CA THR A 31 -14.35 -6.03 -6.41
C THR A 31 -15.32 -5.28 -7.31
N ALA A 32 -14.97 -4.07 -7.78
CA ALA A 32 -15.82 -3.29 -8.66
C ALA A 32 -16.10 -4.02 -10.00
N ARG A 33 -15.11 -4.75 -10.53
CA ARG A 33 -15.30 -5.60 -11.71
C ARG A 33 -16.25 -6.77 -11.44
N ALA A 34 -16.13 -7.41 -10.28
CA ALA A 34 -17.04 -8.48 -9.87
C ALA A 34 -18.48 -7.97 -9.67
N ASP A 35 -18.63 -6.72 -9.21
CA ASP A 35 -19.91 -6.03 -9.06
C ASP A 35 -20.50 -5.51 -10.39
N GLY A 36 -19.78 -5.71 -11.50
CA GLY A 36 -20.26 -5.43 -12.86
C GLY A 36 -19.93 -4.04 -13.39
N LEU A 37 -19.08 -3.26 -12.71
CA LEU A 37 -18.65 -1.95 -13.24
C LEU A 37 -17.81 -2.11 -14.51
N CYS A 38 -17.94 -1.12 -15.40
CA CYS A 38 -17.05 -0.99 -16.55
C CYS A 38 -15.60 -0.74 -16.10
N HIS A 39 -14.64 -0.84 -17.02
CA HIS A 39 -13.22 -0.68 -16.69
C HIS A 39 -12.89 0.71 -16.11
N GLU A 40 -13.52 1.77 -16.62
CA GLU A 40 -13.32 3.14 -16.13
C GLU A 40 -13.86 3.30 -14.70
N GLY A 41 -15.09 2.85 -14.44
CA GLY A 41 -15.66 2.89 -13.09
C GLY A 41 -14.88 2.05 -12.07
N ALA A 42 -14.43 0.86 -12.46
CA ALA A 42 -13.56 0.05 -11.59
C ALA A 42 -12.19 0.73 -11.33
N TRP A 43 -11.65 1.45 -12.33
CA TRP A 43 -10.42 2.23 -12.17
C TRP A 43 -10.62 3.41 -11.21
N GLU A 44 -11.73 4.14 -11.28
CA GLU A 44 -12.05 5.20 -10.32
C GLU A 44 -12.10 4.65 -8.89
N CYS A 45 -12.79 3.51 -8.67
CA CYS A 45 -12.80 2.84 -7.37
C CYS A 45 -11.39 2.47 -6.87
N ALA A 46 -10.52 2.00 -7.76
CA ALA A 46 -9.13 1.67 -7.42
C ALA A 46 -8.35 2.91 -6.94
N ILE A 47 -8.48 4.04 -7.65
CA ILE A 47 -7.82 5.30 -7.29
C ILE A 47 -8.36 5.82 -5.96
N ASP A 48 -9.67 5.76 -5.72
CA ASP A 48 -10.26 6.20 -4.47
C ASP A 48 -9.85 5.31 -3.29
N ALA A 49 -9.73 3.99 -3.49
CA ALA A 49 -9.19 3.09 -2.48
C ALA A 49 -7.72 3.38 -2.15
N MET A 50 -6.89 3.67 -3.16
CA MET A 50 -5.51 4.12 -2.94
C MET A 50 -5.44 5.41 -2.11
N ARG A 51 -6.31 6.38 -2.40
CA ARG A 51 -6.39 7.65 -1.66
C ARG A 51 -6.85 7.45 -0.21
N ALA A 52 -7.65 6.42 0.05
CA ALA A 52 -8.16 6.09 1.37
C ALA A 52 -7.16 5.30 2.25
N VAL A 53 -6.00 4.88 1.71
CA VAL A 53 -4.96 4.22 2.50
C VAL A 53 -4.51 5.15 3.63
N LYS A 54 -4.58 4.65 4.87
CA LYS A 54 -4.27 5.41 6.08
C LYS A 54 -2.76 5.47 6.34
N LEU A 55 -2.07 6.32 5.59
CA LEU A 55 -0.61 6.45 5.65
C LEU A 55 -0.10 6.81 7.05
N GLU A 56 -0.85 7.60 7.82
CA GLU A 56 -0.46 7.98 9.18
C GLU A 56 -0.39 6.78 10.12
N GLU A 57 -1.28 5.79 9.95
CA GLU A 57 -1.27 4.56 10.74
C GLU A 57 -0.03 3.71 10.38
N LEU A 58 0.29 3.60 9.08
CA LEU A 58 1.47 2.87 8.61
C LEU A 58 2.78 3.51 9.08
N ILE A 59 2.88 4.84 9.03
CA ILE A 59 4.04 5.59 9.53
C ILE A 59 4.17 5.41 11.05
N LYS A 60 3.07 5.48 11.80
CA LYS A 60 3.08 5.24 13.26
C LYS A 60 3.51 3.82 13.60
N GLN A 61 3.04 2.81 12.86
CA GLN A 61 3.43 1.42 13.09
C GLN A 61 4.94 1.20 12.85
N ALA A 62 5.49 1.83 11.81
CA ALA A 62 6.93 1.77 11.56
C ALA A 62 7.75 2.56 12.59
N GLY A 63 7.26 3.72 13.05
CA GLY A 63 7.89 4.51 14.11
C GLY A 63 7.77 3.90 15.51
N ALA A 64 6.70 3.17 15.80
CA ALA A 64 6.51 2.44 17.05
C ALA A 64 7.52 1.30 17.22
N GLY A 65 8.12 0.81 16.12
CA GLY A 65 9.27 -0.10 16.14
C GLY A 65 10.65 0.58 16.28
N VAL A 66 10.70 1.92 16.28
CA VAL A 66 11.94 2.72 16.39
C VAL A 66 12.09 3.33 17.79
N SER A 67 11.07 3.27 18.64
CA SER A 67 11.13 3.73 20.03
C SER A 67 11.77 2.70 20.97
N ASP A 68 13.02 2.32 20.71
CA ASP A 68 14.00 1.91 21.74
C ASP A 68 15.40 1.84 21.09
N ARG A 69 16.10 2.98 21.07
CA ARG A 69 17.57 3.07 21.14
C ARG A 69 18.05 4.52 21.25
#